data_AF-A0A0N8R504-F1
#
_entry.id   AF-A0A0N8R504-F1
#
_cell.length_a   1.000
_cell.length_b   1.000
_cell.length_c   1.000
_cell.angle_alpha   90.00
_cell.angle_beta   90.00
_cell.angle_gamma   90.00
#
_symmetry.space_group_name_H-M   'P 1'
#
loop_
_entity.id
_entity.type
_entity.pdbx_description
1 polymer ?
#
loop_
_entity_poly.entity_id
_entity_poly.type
_entity_poly.pdbx_seq_one_letter_code
_entity_poly.pdbx_strand_id
1 'polypeptide(L)' 'MMDGRRITDARIALGGVGTKPWRAVEAERALIGQRADMDTFARVAALAMKGSRAYEHNAFKIPLGQQVIVRNLRDLTA' A
#
# COMPACT_ATOMS: atom_id res chain seq x y z
N MET A 1 4.92 -12.61 4.07
CA MET A 1 5.19 -13.59 5.14
C MET A 1 5.05 -12.91 6.49
N MET A 2 4.67 -13.66 7.52
CA MET A 2 4.45 -13.15 8.87
C MET A 2 5.16 -14.03 9.90
N ASP A 3 5.58 -13.40 10.99
CA ASP A 3 6.02 -14.02 12.23
C ASP A 3 5.21 -13.43 13.38
N GLY A 4 4.19 -14.17 13.84
CA GLY A 4 3.17 -13.64 14.75
C GLY A 4 2.49 -12.40 14.16
N ARG A 5 2.63 -11.25 14.83
CA ARG A 5 2.12 -9.94 14.34
C ARG A 5 3.14 -9.12 13.55
N ARG A 6 4.32 -9.65 13.28
CA ARG A 6 5.40 -8.96 12.57
C ARG A 6 5.42 -9.41 11.10
N ILE A 7 5.54 -8.45 10.20
CA ILE A 7 5.62 -8.72 8.76
C ILE A 7 7.09 -8.96 8.40
N THR A 8 7.41 -10.12 7.83
CA THR A 8 8.79 -10.52 7.51
C THR A 8 9.12 -10.38 6.03
N ASP A 9 8.11 -10.45 5.15
CA ASP A 9 8.25 -10.18 3.72
C ASP A 9 6.92 -9.68 3.15
N ALA A 10 6.96 -8.80 2.16
CA ALA A 10 5.75 -8.24 1.56
C ALA A 10 5.96 -7.86 0.08
N ARG A 11 4.90 -8.01 -0.71
CA ARG A 11 4.81 -7.56 -2.10
C ARG A 11 3.52 -6.78 -2.30
N ILE A 12 3.63 -5.57 -2.85
CA ILE A 12 2.48 -4.68 -3.07
C ILE A 12 2.50 -4.24 -4.53
N ALA A 13 1.44 -4.60 -5.25
CA ALA A 13 1.20 -4.18 -6.62
C ALA A 13 -0.16 -3.50 -6.76
N LEU A 14 -0.22 -2.46 -7.58
CA LEU A 14 -1.39 -1.63 -7.83
C LEU A 14 -1.80 -1.74 -9.31
N GLY A 15 -3.05 -2.14 -9.54
CA GLY A 15 -3.70 -2.11 -10.85
C GLY A 15 -4.64 -0.92 -10.98
N GLY A 16 -4.87 -0.43 -12.21
CA GLY A 16 -5.86 0.63 -12.49
C GLY A 16 -5.46 2.05 -12.10
N VAL A 17 -4.30 2.24 -11.45
CA VAL A 17 -3.76 3.56 -11.05
C VAL A 17 -2.83 4.18 -12.09
N GLY A 18 -2.29 3.40 -13.02
CA GLY A 18 -1.38 3.84 -14.08
C GLY A 18 -1.58 3.06 -15.38
N THR A 19 -0.68 3.26 -16.35
CA THR A 19 -0.74 2.60 -17.67
C THR A 19 -0.29 1.14 -17.65
N LYS A 20 0.46 0.74 -16.61
CA LYS A 20 0.94 -0.63 -16.35
C LYS A 20 0.77 -0.95 -14.86
N PRO A 21 0.75 -2.24 -14.46
CA PRO A 21 0.79 -2.61 -13.06
C PRO A 21 1.99 -1.95 -12.37
N TRP A 22 1.73 -1.28 -11.24
CA TRP A 22 2.76 -0.55 -10.49
C TRP A 22 3.14 -1.33 -9.25
N ARG A 23 4.44 -1.58 -9.06
CA ARG A 23 4.94 -2.22 -7.84
C ARG A 23 5.45 -1.18 -6.86
N ALA A 24 4.87 -1.14 -5.66
CA ALA A 24 5.19 -0.15 -4.63
C ALA A 24 6.37 -0.60 -3.75
N VAL A 25 7.57 -0.69 -4.33
CA VAL A 25 8.78 -1.23 -3.67
C VAL A 25 9.13 -0.49 -2.37
N GLU A 26 8.95 0.83 -2.33
CA GLU A 26 9.22 1.65 -1.13
C GLU A 26 8.23 1.33 0.00
N ALA A 27 6.97 1.11 -0.35
CA ALA A 27 5.93 0.69 0.58
C ALA A 27 6.19 -0.73 1.10
N GLU A 28 6.64 -1.66 0.24
CA GLU A 28 7.07 -3.01 0.66
C GLU A 28 8.16 -2.93 1.73
N ARG A 29 9.21 -2.13 1.48
CA ARG A 29 10.33 -1.95 2.41
C ARG A 29 9.89 -1.34 3.74
N ALA A 30 8.96 -0.39 3.71
CA ALA A 30 8.44 0.25 4.91
C ALA A 30 7.56 -0.68 5.76
N LEU A 31 6.99 -1.72 5.14
CA LEU A 31 6.12 -2.69 5.81
C LEU A 31 6.93 -3.84 6.47
N ILE A 32 8.04 -4.25 5.85
CA ILE A 32 8.91 -5.30 6.39
C ILE A 32 9.49 -4.87 7.73
N GLY A 33 9.41 -5.75 8.73
CA GLY A 33 9.85 -5.49 10.09
C GLY A 33 8.88 -4.65 10.93
N GLN A 34 7.70 -4.32 10.41
CA GLN A 34 6.67 -3.63 11.19
C GLN A 34 5.61 -4.59 11.74
N ARG A 35 4.87 -4.10 12.73
CA ARG A 35 3.67 -4.78 13.23
C ARG A 35 2.51 -4.60 12.25
N ALA A 36 1.71 -5.64 12.09
CA ALA A 36 0.48 -5.61 11.31
C ALA A 36 -0.62 -4.87 12.10
N ASP A 37 -0.67 -3.55 11.96
CA ASP A 37 -1.66 -2.68 12.58
C ASP A 37 -2.08 -1.53 11.64
N MET A 38 -3.19 -0.87 12.00
CA MET A 38 -3.83 0.15 11.17
C MET A 38 -2.93 1.38 10.92
N ASP A 39 -2.14 1.79 11.92
CA ASP A 39 -1.22 2.93 11.80
C ASP A 39 -0.09 2.63 10.80
N THR A 40 0.44 1.41 10.86
CA THR A 40 1.42 0.94 9.88
C THR A 40 0.83 0.91 8.48
N PHE A 41 -0.38 0.38 8.32
CA PHE A 41 -1.04 0.29 7.01
C PHE A 41 -1.33 1.67 6.41
N ALA A 42 -1.80 2.62 7.21
CA ALA A 42 -2.05 3.98 6.77
C ALA A 42 -0.77 4.67 6.26
N ARG A 43 0.34 4.55 7.01
CA ARG A 43 1.64 5.10 6.57
C ARG A 43 2.15 4.45 5.28
N VAL A 44 2.06 3.12 5.18
CA VAL A 44 2.52 2.36 4.00
C VAL A 44 1.68 2.71 2.77
N ALA A 45 0.36 2.87 2.94
CA ALA A 45 -0.54 3.30 1.87
C ALA A 45 -0.22 4.72 1.38
N ALA A 46 0.02 5.66 2.28
CA ALA A 46 0.46 7.01 1.92
C ALA A 46 1.80 6.99 1.17
N LEU A 47 2.76 6.16 1.61
CA LEU A 47 4.05 5.99 0.94
C LEU A 47 3.91 5.39 -0.45
N ALA A 48 3.05 4.38 -0.63
CA ALA A 48 2.83 3.74 -1.92
C ALA A 48 2.28 4.69 -2.99
N MET A 49 1.52 5.71 -2.58
CA MET A 49 0.96 6.72 -3.47
C MET A 49 1.81 8.00 -3.53
N LYS A 50 2.92 8.06 -2.78
CA LYS A 50 3.83 9.22 -2.77
C LYS A 50 4.38 9.46 -4.18
N GLY A 51 4.35 10.72 -4.63
CA GLY A 51 4.79 11.08 -5.97
C GLY A 51 3.78 10.79 -7.09
N SER A 52 2.60 10.25 -6.76
CA SER A 52 1.51 10.12 -7.75
C SER A 52 1.09 11.50 -8.25
N ARG A 53 0.99 11.65 -9.56
CA ARG A 53 0.48 12.86 -10.20
C ARG A 53 -0.94 12.63 -10.69
N ALA A 54 -1.87 13.40 -10.13
CA ALA A 54 -3.23 13.47 -10.65
C ALA A 54 -3.28 14.28 -11.95
N TYR A 55 -4.21 13.87 -12.81
CA TYR A 55 -4.72 14.61 -13.95
C TYR A 55 -6.20 14.94 -13.71
N GLU A 56 -6.77 15.78 -14.58
CA GLU A 56 -8.08 16.42 -14.43
C GLU A 56 -9.19 15.47 -13.94
N HIS A 57 -9.29 14.28 -14.52
CA HIS A 57 -10.39 13.34 -14.23
C HIS A 57 -9.96 12.14 -13.36
N ASN A 58 -8.77 12.11 -12.78
CA ASN A 58 -8.28 10.94 -12.05
C ASN A 58 -7.66 11.24 -10.68
N ALA A 59 -7.82 12.45 -10.16
CA ALA A 59 -7.35 12.83 -8.82
C ALA A 59 -7.88 11.90 -7.72
N PHE A 60 -9.11 11.39 -7.88
CA PHE A 60 -9.72 10.46 -6.94
C PHE A 60 -8.95 9.13 -6.79
N LYS A 61 -8.12 8.75 -7.78
CA LYS A 61 -7.36 7.49 -7.73
C LYS A 61 -6.29 7.49 -6.64
N ILE A 62 -5.79 8.67 -6.23
CA ILE A 62 -4.80 8.78 -5.17
C ILE A 62 -5.37 8.34 -3.82
N PRO A 63 -6.43 8.98 -3.28
CA PRO A 63 -7.03 8.54 -2.03
C PRO A 63 -7.65 7.14 -2.13
N LEU A 64 -8.26 6.78 -3.28
CA LEU A 64 -8.79 5.43 -3.48
C LEU A 64 -7.69 4.36 -3.41
N GLY A 65 -6.53 4.61 -4.02
CA GLY A 65 -5.38 3.71 -3.96
C GLY A 65 -4.92 3.48 -2.53
N GLN A 66 -4.85 4.55 -1.71
CA GLN A 66 -4.49 4.43 -0.30
C GLN A 66 -5.51 3.56 0.48
N GLN A 67 -6.81 3.81 0.28
CA GLN A 67 -7.88 3.05 0.93
C GLN A 67 -7.84 1.56 0.58
N VAL A 68 -7.61 1.23 -0.69
CA VAL A 68 -7.52 -0.15 -1.16
C VAL A 68 -6.30 -0.87 -0.58
N ILE A 69 -5.16 -0.17 -0.44
CA ILE A 69 -3.98 -0.75 0.22
C ILE A 69 -4.29 -1.07 1.68
N VAL A 70 -4.82 -0.11 2.43
CA VAL A 70 -5.16 -0.31 3.86
C VAL A 70 -6.15 -1.47 4.03
N ARG A 71 -7.21 -1.49 3.21
CA ARG A 71 -8.20 -2.57 3.23
C ARG A 71 -7.56 -3.92 2.96
N ASN A 72 -6.78 -4.06 1.89
CA ASN A 72 -6.15 -5.34 1.56
C ASN A 72 -5.15 -5.79 2.63
N LEU A 73 -4.33 -4.88 3.17
CA LEU A 73 -3.41 -5.23 4.25
C LEU A 73 -4.16 -5.71 5.49
N ARG A 74 -5.21 -5.00 5.90
CA ARG A 74 -6.07 -5.42 7.01
C ARG A 74 -6.67 -6.80 6.77
N ASP A 75 -7.25 -7.02 5.60
CA ASP A 75 -7.94 -8.27 5.26
C ASP A 75 -6.94 -9.46 5.15
N LEU A 76 -5.68 -9.23 4.76
CA LEU A 76 -4.63 -10.26 4.67
C LEU A 76 -3.97 -10.59 6.02
N THR A 77 -4.04 -9.69 7.00
CA THR A 77 -3.39 -9.85 8.31
C THR A 77 -4.37 -10.15 9.46
N ALA A 78 -5.66 -10.25 9.16
CA ALA A 78 -6.71 -10.67 10.09
C ALA A 78 -6.58 -12.18 10.37
#